data_AF-A0A3B0U2C5-F1
#
_entry.id   AF-A0A3B0U2C5-F1
#
_cell.length_a   1.000
_cell.length_b   1.000
_cell.length_c   1.000
_cell.angle_alpha   90.00
_cell.angle_beta   90.00
_cell.angle_gamma   90.00
#
_symmetry.space_group_name_H-M   'P 1'
#
loop_
_entity.id
_entity.type
_entity.pdbx_description
1 polymer ?
#
loop_
_entity_poly.entity_id
_entity_poly.type
_entity_poly.pdbx_seq_one_letter_code
_entity_poly.pdbx_strand_id
1 'polypeptide(L)'
;QKYNYIADPHGAVGYLGLEKYLRKNNAQGIFLETAHPVKFLDVVEPVINETIALPKQIKEVIEKQKVSIKISKYDELKQFLLVK
;
A
#
# COMPACT_ATOMS: atom_id res chain seq x y z
N GLN A 1 20.11 2.20 8.51
CA GLN A 1 18.71 2.54 8.86
C GLN A 1 18.71 3.55 10.00
N LYS A 2 17.99 4.68 9.90
CA LYS A 2 18.00 5.77 10.92
C LYS A 2 16.91 5.64 11.99
N TYR A 3 15.74 5.12 11.63
CA TYR A 3 14.54 5.12 12.48
C TYR A 3 13.99 3.72 12.80
N ASN A 4 14.58 2.65 12.25
CA ASN A 4 14.06 1.28 12.35
C ASN A 4 12.56 1.17 12.04
N TYR A 5 12.10 1.94 11.05
CA TYR A 5 10.71 2.03 10.59
C TYR A 5 10.68 1.82 9.08
N ILE A 6 9.81 0.91 8.62
CA ILE A 6 9.62 0.62 7.20
C ILE A 6 8.28 1.24 6.78
N ALA A 7 8.35 2.23 5.90
CA ALA A 7 7.19 2.86 5.30
C ALA A 7 6.76 2.10 4.03
N ASP A 8 5.46 2.17 3.74
CA ASP A 8 4.88 1.89 2.44
C ASP A 8 5.28 3.01 1.43
N PRO A 9 5.26 2.75 0.11
CA PRO A 9 5.62 3.76 -0.89
C PRO A 9 4.83 5.09 -0.77
N HIS A 10 3.56 5.05 -0.36
CA HIS A 10 2.72 6.22 -0.15
C HIS A 10 3.19 7.02 1.07
N GLY A 11 3.42 6.34 2.21
CA GLY A 11 3.97 6.95 3.41
C GLY A 11 5.35 7.56 3.19
N ALA A 12 6.22 6.90 2.41
CA ALA A 12 7.53 7.43 2.04
C ALA A 12 7.43 8.76 1.26
N VAL A 13 6.49 8.87 0.31
CA VAL A 13 6.22 10.13 -0.41
C VAL A 13 5.67 11.20 0.56
N GLY A 14 4.76 10.83 1.45
CA GLY A 14 4.21 11.73 2.47
C GLY A 14 5.29 12.28 3.40
N TYR A 15 6.17 11.42 3.91
CA TYR A 15 7.30 11.79 4.75
C TYR A 15 8.30 12.70 3.99
N LEU A 16 8.62 12.37 2.73
CA LEU A 16 9.50 13.22 1.92
C LEU A 16 8.92 14.62 1.70
N GLY A 17 7.60 14.72 1.48
CA GLY A 17 6.90 16.00 1.39
C GLY A 17 6.99 16.80 2.69
N LEU A 18 6.75 16.13 3.82
CA LEU A 18 6.85 16.73 5.15
C LEU A 18 8.28 17.21 5.46
N GLU A 19 9.30 16.40 5.20
CA GLU A 19 10.71 16.80 5.38
C GLU A 19 11.05 18.05 4.56
N LYS A 20 10.58 18.13 3.31
CA LYS A 20 10.78 19.32 2.47
C LYS A 20 10.10 20.55 3.05
N TYR A 21 8.90 20.40 3.62
CA TYR A 21 8.16 21.51 4.23
C TYR A 21 8.83 22.04 5.50
N LEU A 22 9.25 21.15 6.40
CA LEU A 22 9.84 21.51 7.69
C LEU A 22 11.23 22.16 7.56
N ARG A 23 11.93 22.00 6.42
CA ARG A 23 13.16 22.77 6.14
C ARG A 23 12.93 24.28 6.03
N LYS A 24 11.71 24.71 5.73
CA LYS A 24 11.35 26.12 5.53
C LYS A 24 10.41 26.66 6.59
N ASN A 25 9.83 25.80 7.42
CA ASN A 25 8.78 26.15 8.36
C ASN A 25 9.04 25.49 9.72
N ASN A 26 8.98 26.28 10.79
CA ASN A 26 9.09 25.76 12.15
C ASN A 26 7.70 25.31 12.65
N ALA A 27 7.41 24.01 12.52
CA ALA A 27 6.11 23.43 12.88
C ALA A 27 6.26 21.98 13.35
N GLN A 28 5.23 21.45 14.03
CA GLN A 28 5.11 20.01 14.27
C GLN A 28 4.62 19.33 12.99
N GLY A 29 5.31 18.27 12.57
CA GLY A 29 4.96 17.48 11.40
C GLY A 29 4.22 16.19 11.76
N ILE A 30 3.17 15.87 11.01
CA ILE A 30 2.52 14.55 10.99
C ILE A 30 2.35 14.18 9.51
N PHE A 31 2.80 12.99 9.14
CA PHE A 31 2.49 12.39 7.84
C PHE A 31 1.61 11.16 8.06
N LEU A 32 0.80 10.80 7.06
CA LEU A 32 -0.12 9.69 7.15
C LEU A 32 0.44 8.49 6.39
N GLU A 33 0.73 7.41 7.12
CA GLU A 33 1.05 6.12 6.54
C GLU A 33 -0.27 5.45 6.10
N THR A 34 -0.59 5.56 4.82
CA THR A 34 -1.93 5.19 4.33
C THR A 34 -2.13 3.69 4.14
N ALA A 35 -1.05 2.91 4.13
CA ALA A 35 -1.10 1.46 3.98
C ALA A 35 0.00 0.77 4.80
N HIS A 36 -0.18 -0.54 5.02
CA HIS A 36 0.90 -1.37 5.55
C HIS A 36 1.85 -1.78 4.40
N PRO A 37 3.19 -1.82 4.60
CA PRO A 37 4.17 -2.20 3.58
C PRO A 37 3.91 -3.54 2.89
N VAL A 38 3.27 -4.48 3.60
CA VAL A 38 2.86 -5.80 3.08
C VAL A 38 1.98 -5.73 1.82
N LYS A 39 1.34 -4.59 1.55
CA LYS A 39 0.55 -4.39 0.33
C LYS A 39 1.41 -4.14 -0.92
N PHE A 40 2.72 -3.94 -0.76
CA PHE A 40 3.66 -3.53 -1.80
C PHE A 40 5.02 -4.24 -1.67
N LEU A 41 5.03 -5.53 -1.29
CA LEU A 41 6.27 -6.28 -1.03
C LEU A 41 7.23 -6.29 -2.23
N ASP A 42 6.68 -6.41 -3.44
CA ASP A 42 7.41 -6.38 -4.71
C ASP A 42 8.16 -5.07 -4.96
N VAL A 43 7.70 -3.98 -4.34
CA VAL A 43 8.35 -2.66 -4.40
C VAL A 43 9.25 -2.44 -3.19
N VAL A 44 8.83 -2.83 -1.98
CA VAL A 44 9.51 -2.49 -0.73
C VAL A 44 10.73 -3.38 -0.48
N GLU A 45 10.60 -4.70 -0.61
CA GLU A 45 11.67 -5.65 -0.26
C GLU A 45 12.97 -5.43 -1.05
N PRO A 46 12.94 -5.17 -2.38
CA PRO A 46 14.15 -4.86 -3.14
C PRO A 46 14.84 -3.57 -2.70
N VAL A 47 14.08 -2.58 -2.20
CA VAL A 47 14.62 -1.28 -1.78
C VAL A 47 15.31 -1.38 -0.43
N ILE A 48 14.77 -2.18 0.50
CA ILE A 48 15.36 -2.37 1.83
C ILE A 48 16.33 -3.56 1.89
N ASN A 49 16.36 -4.40 0.85
CA ASN A 49 17.15 -5.63 0.78
C ASN A 49 16.88 -6.60 1.95
N GLU A 50 15.61 -6.71 2.34
CA GLU A 50 15.11 -7.54 3.44
C GLU A 50 13.71 -8.08 3.12
N THR A 51 13.37 -9.26 3.64
CA THR A 51 12.03 -9.85 3.52
C THR A 51 11.14 -9.44 4.69
N ILE A 52 9.92 -9.00 4.39
CA ILE A 52 8.94 -8.58 5.40
C ILE A 52 8.05 -9.77 5.77
N ALA A 53 8.02 -10.13 7.05
CA ALA A 53 7.17 -11.19 7.53
C ALA A 53 5.68 -10.88 7.31
N LEU A 54 4.96 -11.80 6.65
CA LEU A 54 3.52 -11.68 6.47
C LEU A 54 2.78 -11.80 7.82
N PRO A 55 1.88 -10.85 8.15
CA PRO A 55 0.96 -11.02 9.27
C PRO A 55 0.10 -12.27 9.10
N LYS A 56 -0.31 -12.90 10.22
CA LYS A 56 -1.11 -14.15 10.20
C LYS A 56 -2.37 -14.02 9.33
N GLN A 57 -3.08 -12.90 9.45
CA GLN A 57 -4.30 -12.61 8.70
C GLN A 57 -4.07 -12.55 7.18
N ILE A 58 -2.88 -12.12 6.74
CA ILE A 58 -2.53 -12.06 5.31
C ILE A 58 -2.17 -13.46 4.80
N LYS A 59 -1.42 -14.25 5.58
CA LYS A 59 -1.12 -15.65 5.24
C LYS A 59 -2.38 -16.47 4.97
N GLU A 60 -3.44 -16.24 5.74
CA GLU A 60 -4.72 -16.94 5.59
C GLU A 60 -5.48 -16.62 4.29
N VAL A 61 -5.17 -15.51 3.60
CA VAL A 61 -5.88 -15.09 2.39
C VAL A 61 -5.02 -15.05 1.13
N ILE A 62 -3.71 -14.89 1.24
CA ILE A 62 -2.82 -14.67 0.09
C ILE A 62 -2.70 -15.90 -0.81
N GLU A 63 -2.87 -17.11 -0.26
CA GLU A 63 -2.83 -18.37 -0.98
C GLU A 63 -4.20 -18.79 -1.56
N LYS A 64 -5.27 -18.07 -1.24
CA LYS A 64 -6.61 -18.41 -1.76
C LYS A 64 -6.68 -18.21 -3.26
N GLN A 65 -7.37 -19.13 -3.93
CA GLN A 65 -7.62 -19.00 -5.36
C GLN A 65 -8.39 -17.69 -5.63
N LYS A 66 -7.81 -16.85 -6.49
CA LYS A 66 -8.46 -15.63 -6.94
C LYS A 66 -9.69 -15.99 -7.80
N VAL A 67 -10.86 -15.52 -7.37
CA VAL A 67 -12.10 -15.58 -8.14
C VAL A 67 -12.47 -14.16 -8.55
N SER A 68 -12.34 -13.84 -9.83
CA SER A 68 -12.68 -12.52 -10.37
C SER A 68 -13.25 -12.63 -11.77
N ILE A 69 -14.29 -11.86 -12.07
CA ILE A 69 -14.88 -11.74 -13.40
C ILE A 69 -14.37 -10.43 -14.02
N LYS A 70 -13.76 -10.52 -15.20
CA LYS A 70 -13.26 -9.34 -15.93
C LYS A 70 -14.43 -8.69 -16.68
N ILE A 71 -14.63 -7.39 -16.44
CA ILE A 71 -15.65 -6.58 -17.10
C ILE A 71 -14.99 -5.32 -17.63
N SER A 72 -15.29 -4.94 -18.87
CA SER A 72 -14.62 -3.82 -19.55
C SER A 72 -15.57 -2.73 -20.04
N LYS A 73 -16.87 -3.01 -20.09
CA LYS A 73 -17.90 -2.08 -20.54
C LYS A 73 -18.99 -1.89 -19.50
N TYR A 74 -19.64 -0.72 -19.55
CA TYR A 74 -20.75 -0.41 -18.65
C TYR A 74 -21.92 -1.39 -18.81
N ASP A 75 -22.30 -1.72 -20.06
CA ASP A 75 -23.44 -2.63 -20.31
C ASP A 75 -23.18 -4.05 -19.77
N GLU A 76 -21.94 -4.54 -19.89
CA GLU A 76 -21.50 -5.81 -19.30
C GLU A 76 -21.63 -5.77 -17.76
N LEU A 77 -21.20 -4.67 -17.13
CA LEU A 77 -21.33 -4.47 -15.68
C LEU A 77 -22.79 -4.41 -15.24
N LYS A 78 -23.61 -3.64 -15.96
CA LYS A 78 -25.04 -3.48 -15.69
C LYS A 78 -25.77 -4.81 -15.79
N GLN A 79 -25.51 -5.59 -16.84
CA GLN A 79 -26.08 -6.92 -17.01
C GLN A 79 -25.67 -7.86 -15.88
N PHE A 80 -24.39 -7.88 -15.51
CA PHE A 80 -23.88 -8.72 -14.41
C PHE A 80 -24.53 -8.40 -13.05
N LEU A 81 -24.80 -7.12 -12.77
CA LEU A 81 -25.36 -6.70 -11.48
C LEU A 81 -26.89 -6.81 -11.41
N LEU A 82 -27.60 -6.57 -12.52
CA LEU A 82 -29.07 -6.43 -12.53
C LEU A 82 -29.82 -7.65 -13.07
N VAL A 83 -29.16 -8.51 -13.85
CA VAL A 83 -29.80 -9.65 -14.53
C VAL A 83 -29.35 -11.00 -13.93
N LYS A 84 -28.68 -10.95 -12.77
CA LYS A 84 -28.48 -12.13 -11.95
C LYS A 84 -29.78 -12.59 -11.31
#